data_AF-A0A382KBP1-F1
#
_entry.id   AF-A0A382KBP1-F1
#
_cell.length_a   1.000
_cell.length_b   1.000
_cell.length_c   1.000
_cell.angle_alpha   90.00
_cell.angle_beta   90.00
_cell.angle_gamma   90.00
#
_symmetry.space_group_name_H-M   'P 1'
#
loop_
_entity.id
_entity.type
_entity.pdbx_description
1 polymer ?
#
loop_
_entity_poly.entity_id
_entity_poly.type
_entity_poly.pdbx_seq_one_letter_code
_entity_poly.pdbx_strand_id
1 'polypeptide(L)'
;MSLKLLTYFFVGISFAVYIGIAIWSRAGSTSEFYVAGKGVHPIANGMATAADWMSAASFISMAGLIAFLGRDGSVYLMGWTGGYVLLALLLAPYLRKFGQFTVPDFIGSRYYSSVARIVGVICLIIVSFTYVAGQMRGVGIVFSRFLEVDINFGVLIGMMIVFIYAVLGGMKGITYTQVAQYCVLIFAYLVPAIFISIMITGNPIPQFGFGDQLLESPVYLLQKLDGLMVQLGFDAYTSGSKATIDVFCITAALMLGTAGLPHVIVRFFTVPSVSAARQSAGYALIFIAILYTTAPAVASFARLNLFETTHNISYLEAPAWFKNWENIGLIAWKDKNNDGKIQYAEGNALQPTKPMYTDQRGANGERNVSNQAHPNNANEVYIDRDIMV
;
A
#
# COMPACT_ATOMS: atom_id res chain seq x y z
N MET A 1 -7.97 14.56 25.31
CA MET A 1 -7.78 15.08 23.94
C MET A 1 -8.74 14.30 23.04
N SER A 2 -9.58 14.94 22.22
CA SER A 2 -10.43 14.18 21.28
C SER A 2 -9.56 13.47 20.24
N LEU A 3 -10.00 12.33 19.70
CA LEU A 3 -9.27 11.59 18.67
C LEU A 3 -8.91 12.49 17.49
N LYS A 4 -9.85 13.35 17.06
CA LYS A 4 -9.67 14.34 15.99
C LYS A 4 -8.53 15.32 16.30
N LEU A 5 -8.45 15.84 17.53
CA LEU A 5 -7.39 16.76 17.95
C LEU A 5 -6.02 16.06 18.02
N LEU A 6 -5.97 14.81 18.48
CA LEU A 6 -4.74 14.01 18.50
C LEU A 6 -4.24 13.72 17.07
N THR A 7 -5.14 13.38 16.15
CA THR A 7 -4.83 13.20 14.74
C THR A 7 -4.25 14.47 14.12
N TYR A 8 -4.90 15.63 14.30
CA TYR A 8 -4.38 16.90 13.79
C TYR A 8 -3.03 17.28 14.37
N PHE A 9 -2.81 16.97 15.64
CA PHE A 9 -1.53 17.17 16.29
C PHE A 9 -0.42 16.32 15.65
N PHE A 10 -0.62 15.01 15.48
CA PHE A 10 0.36 14.14 14.84
C PHE A 10 0.62 14.51 13.38
N VAL A 11 -0.44 14.75 12.60
CA VAL A 11 -0.33 15.17 11.19
C VAL A 11 0.42 16.49 11.08
N GLY A 12 0.07 17.48 11.92
CA GLY A 12 0.73 18.78 11.97
C GLY A 12 2.21 18.67 12.30
N ILE A 13 2.58 17.85 13.29
CA ILE A 13 3.98 17.59 13.63
C ILE A 13 4.72 16.90 12.48
N SER A 14 4.12 15.90 11.83
CA SER A 14 4.74 15.22 10.68
C SER A 14 5.07 16.22 9.57
N PHE A 15 4.12 17.09 9.20
CA PHE A 15 4.37 18.12 8.19
C PHE A 15 5.39 19.17 8.66
N ALA A 16 5.34 19.60 9.92
CA ALA A 16 6.33 20.52 10.48
C ALA A 16 7.75 19.94 10.43
N VAL A 17 7.91 18.65 10.74
CA VAL A 17 9.18 17.93 10.61
C VAL A 17 9.60 17.89 9.14
N TYR A 18 8.71 17.55 8.21
CA TYR A 18 9.07 17.44 6.79
C TYR A 18 9.48 18.79 6.19
N ILE A 19 8.74 19.86 6.50
CA ILE A 19 9.04 21.23 6.07
C ILE A 19 10.34 21.71 6.75
N GLY A 20 10.52 21.43 8.04
CA GLY A 20 11.74 21.77 8.78
C GLY A 20 12.99 21.11 8.18
N ILE A 21 12.90 19.83 7.81
CA ILE A 21 13.98 19.12 7.10
C ILE A 21 14.25 19.79 5.76
N ALA A 22 13.22 20.11 4.97
CA ALA A 22 13.38 20.73 3.66
C ALA A 22 14.03 22.13 3.72
N ILE A 23 13.70 22.93 4.74
CA ILE A 23 14.34 24.24 4.97
C ILE A 23 15.80 24.06 5.38
N TRP A 24 16.09 23.10 6.27
CA TRP A 24 17.45 22.81 6.72
C TRP A 24 18.34 22.27 5.61
N SER A 25 17.77 21.50 4.67
CA SER A 25 18.51 20.85 3.59
C SER A 25 18.45 21.60 2.26
N ARG A 26 18.13 22.90 2.26
CA ARG A 26 17.89 23.69 1.06
C ARG A 26 19.04 23.56 0.04
N ALA A 27 18.72 23.21 -1.20
CA ALA A 27 19.71 23.02 -2.26
C ALA A 27 20.15 24.38 -2.86
N GLY A 28 21.46 24.59 -2.99
CA GLY A 28 22.06 25.78 -3.58
C GLY A 28 22.58 25.59 -5.01
N SER A 29 22.65 24.35 -5.52
CA SER A 29 23.14 24.04 -6.87
C SER A 29 22.37 22.90 -7.55
N THR A 30 22.50 22.77 -8.89
CA THR A 30 21.88 21.69 -9.67
C THR A 30 22.29 20.29 -9.20
N SER A 31 23.57 20.11 -8.81
CA SER A 31 24.08 18.84 -8.28
C SER A 31 23.47 18.49 -6.92
N GLU A 32 23.30 19.49 -6.05
CA GLU A 32 22.59 19.30 -4.78
C GLU A 32 21.11 19.01 -4.98
N PHE A 33 20.50 19.69 -5.95
CA PHE A 33 19.08 19.54 -6.25
C PHE A 33 18.75 18.14 -6.79
N TYR A 34 19.53 17.61 -7.75
CA TYR A 34 19.22 16.33 -8.38
C TYR A 34 19.87 15.11 -7.72
N VAL A 35 21.09 15.23 -7.17
CA VAL A 35 21.85 14.08 -6.64
C VAL A 35 22.38 14.29 -5.22
N ALA A 36 21.89 15.30 -4.51
CA ALA A 36 22.27 15.57 -3.12
C ALA A 36 23.80 15.67 -2.91
N GLY A 37 24.54 16.14 -3.92
CA GLY A 37 26.00 16.22 -3.88
C GLY A 37 26.71 14.87 -3.74
N LYS A 38 26.01 13.75 -4.00
CA LYS A 38 26.53 12.37 -3.86
C LYS A 38 26.96 11.99 -2.43
N GLY A 39 26.48 12.70 -1.41
CA GLY A 39 26.92 12.55 -0.02
C GLY A 39 26.00 11.75 0.91
N VAL A 40 24.96 11.11 0.39
CA VAL A 40 23.96 10.45 1.25
C VAL A 40 24.51 9.12 1.80
N HIS A 41 24.34 8.90 3.12
CA HIS A 41 24.74 7.66 3.76
C HIS A 41 23.92 6.46 3.24
N PRO A 42 24.52 5.29 2.96
CA PRO A 42 23.82 4.13 2.37
C PRO A 42 22.58 3.68 3.15
N ILE A 43 22.63 3.70 4.48
CA ILE A 43 21.48 3.34 5.33
C ILE A 43 20.32 4.34 5.16
N ALA A 44 20.62 5.64 5.20
CA ALA A 44 19.61 6.69 5.02
C ALA A 44 19.00 6.63 3.61
N ASN A 45 19.82 6.39 2.58
CA ASN A 45 19.33 6.23 1.22
C ASN A 45 18.50 4.95 1.08
N GLY A 46 18.91 3.85 1.71
CA GLY A 46 18.15 2.59 1.73
C GLY A 46 16.79 2.76 2.40
N MET A 47 16.74 3.45 3.53
CA MET A 47 15.50 3.77 4.25
C MET A 47 14.60 4.71 3.45
N ALA A 48 15.17 5.75 2.85
CA ALA A 48 14.45 6.67 1.98
C ALA A 48 13.83 5.91 0.78
N THR A 49 14.62 5.03 0.16
CA THR A 49 14.16 4.21 -0.96
C THR A 49 13.07 3.23 -0.53
N ALA A 50 13.16 2.66 0.67
CA ALA A 50 12.08 1.83 1.22
C ALA A 50 10.81 2.64 1.50
N ALA A 51 10.91 3.87 2.01
CA ALA A 51 9.75 4.76 2.17
C ALA A 51 9.08 5.08 0.84
N ASP A 52 9.88 5.42 -0.17
CA ASP A 52 9.44 5.66 -1.55
C ASP A 52 8.70 4.43 -2.12
N TRP A 53 9.20 3.24 -1.80
CA TRP A 53 8.63 1.97 -2.20
C TRP A 53 7.32 1.60 -1.49
N MET A 54 7.22 1.92 -0.20
CA MET A 54 6.06 1.69 0.67
C MET A 54 4.91 2.66 0.37
N SER A 55 4.80 3.15 -0.87
CA SER A 55 3.76 4.04 -1.33
C SER A 55 2.34 3.54 -0.99
N ALA A 56 1.30 4.36 -1.21
CA ALA A 56 -0.08 3.98 -0.89
C ALA A 56 -0.50 2.59 -1.45
N ALA A 57 0.01 2.23 -2.62
CA ALA A 57 -0.22 0.92 -3.22
C ALA A 57 0.34 -0.25 -2.37
N SER A 58 1.50 -0.07 -1.75
CA SER A 58 2.17 -1.12 -0.98
C SER A 58 1.72 -1.12 0.49
N PHE A 59 1.56 0.06 1.09
CA PHE A 59 1.21 0.17 2.51
C PHE A 59 -0.23 -0.26 2.79
N ILE A 60 -1.16 0.23 1.95
CA ILE A 60 -2.57 -0.05 2.11
C ILE A 60 -2.93 -1.22 1.16
N SER A 61 -2.84 -1.02 -0.17
CA SER A 61 -3.46 -1.96 -1.13
C SER A 61 -2.88 -3.37 -1.15
N MET A 62 -1.60 -3.58 -0.83
CA MET A 62 -1.03 -4.93 -0.83
C MET A 62 -1.72 -5.83 0.20
N ALA A 63 -1.91 -5.34 1.43
CA ALA A 63 -2.50 -6.15 2.49
C ALA A 63 -3.96 -6.48 2.19
N GLY A 64 -4.73 -5.51 1.68
CA GLY A 64 -6.09 -5.76 1.24
C GLY A 64 -6.16 -6.70 0.03
N LEU A 65 -5.32 -6.52 -0.99
CA LEU A 65 -5.25 -7.45 -2.12
C LEU A 65 -4.96 -8.88 -1.67
N ILE A 66 -4.02 -9.10 -0.76
CA ILE A 66 -3.70 -10.43 -0.23
C ILE A 66 -4.88 -10.96 0.61
N ALA A 67 -5.55 -10.11 1.39
CA ALA A 67 -6.68 -10.52 2.23
C ALA A 67 -7.88 -11.04 1.41
N PHE A 68 -8.09 -10.50 0.20
CA PHE A 68 -9.19 -10.91 -0.67
C PHE A 68 -8.80 -11.92 -1.75
N LEU A 69 -7.55 -11.91 -2.23
CA LEU A 69 -7.06 -12.84 -3.26
C LEU A 69 -6.36 -14.08 -2.69
N GLY A 70 -6.08 -14.11 -1.38
CA GLY A 70 -5.35 -15.20 -0.74
C GLY A 70 -4.00 -15.47 -1.41
N ARG A 71 -3.71 -16.75 -1.65
CA ARG A 71 -2.48 -17.20 -2.30
C ARG A 71 -2.21 -16.54 -3.65
N ASP A 72 -3.23 -16.26 -4.45
CA ASP A 72 -3.05 -15.63 -5.76
C ASP A 72 -2.54 -14.19 -5.66
N GLY A 73 -2.77 -13.52 -4.53
CA GLY A 73 -2.20 -12.20 -4.24
C GLY A 73 -0.67 -12.22 -4.06
N SER A 74 -0.07 -13.39 -3.83
CA SER A 74 1.38 -13.52 -3.63
C SER A 74 2.23 -13.08 -4.83
N VAL A 75 1.66 -13.03 -6.04
CA VAL A 75 2.34 -12.53 -7.24
C VAL A 75 2.80 -11.08 -7.09
N TYR A 76 2.05 -10.24 -6.35
CA TYR A 76 2.45 -8.86 -6.08
C TYR A 76 3.64 -8.79 -5.13
N LEU A 77 3.63 -9.65 -4.10
CA LEU A 77 4.73 -9.78 -3.16
C LEU A 77 6.02 -10.24 -3.86
N MET A 78 5.95 -11.35 -4.59
CA MET A 78 7.08 -11.93 -5.31
C MET A 78 7.56 -11.04 -6.46
N GLY A 79 6.64 -10.51 -7.26
CA GLY A 79 6.96 -9.69 -8.43
C GLY A 79 7.65 -8.39 -8.04
N TRP A 80 7.08 -7.63 -7.10
CA TRP A 80 7.68 -6.36 -6.68
C TRP A 80 9.02 -6.58 -5.97
N THR A 81 9.12 -7.53 -5.03
CA THR A 81 10.39 -7.80 -4.33
C THR A 81 11.46 -8.33 -5.28
N GLY A 82 11.10 -9.27 -6.16
CA GLY A 82 12.00 -9.78 -7.19
C GLY A 82 12.50 -8.68 -8.11
N GLY A 83 11.64 -7.72 -8.46
CA GLY A 83 12.00 -6.60 -9.33
C GLY A 83 13.02 -5.68 -8.67
N TYR A 84 12.88 -5.47 -7.36
CA TYR A 84 13.86 -4.74 -6.57
C TYR A 84 15.20 -5.49 -6.49
N VAL A 85 15.18 -6.82 -6.33
CA VAL A 85 16.39 -7.65 -6.37
C VAL A 85 17.10 -7.54 -7.74
N LEU A 86 16.35 -7.62 -8.84
CA LEU A 86 16.91 -7.42 -10.18
C LEU A 86 17.54 -6.03 -10.33
N LEU A 87 16.84 -4.98 -9.90
CA LEU A 87 17.35 -3.62 -9.96
C LEU A 87 18.62 -3.46 -9.09
N ALA A 88 18.64 -4.03 -7.89
CA ALA A 88 19.77 -3.98 -6.97
C ALA A 88 21.02 -4.70 -7.52
N LEU A 89 20.84 -5.88 -8.13
CA LEU A 89 21.93 -6.72 -8.60
C LEU A 89 22.40 -6.35 -10.00
N LEU A 90 21.46 -6.05 -10.91
CA LEU A 90 21.73 -5.92 -12.35
C LEU A 90 21.82 -4.46 -12.82
N LEU A 91 21.17 -3.51 -12.16
CA LEU A 91 21.10 -2.11 -12.65
C LEU A 91 21.92 -1.15 -11.78
N ALA A 92 21.75 -1.20 -10.46
CA ALA A 92 22.31 -0.20 -9.53
C ALA A 92 23.83 0.02 -9.67
N PRO A 93 24.70 -1.01 -9.77
CA PRO A 93 26.14 -0.81 -9.88
C PRO A 93 26.56 -0.16 -11.20
N TYR A 94 25.89 -0.53 -12.30
CA TYR A 94 26.21 -0.04 -13.64
C TYR A 94 25.77 1.39 -13.84
N LEU A 95 24.57 1.73 -13.38
CA LEU A 95 24.06 3.09 -13.41
C LEU A 95 24.99 4.01 -12.62
N ARG A 96 25.39 3.61 -11.41
CA ARG A 96 26.34 4.40 -10.60
C ARG A 96 27.67 4.61 -11.33
N LYS A 97 28.17 3.61 -12.05
CA LYS A 97 29.42 3.71 -12.82
C LYS A 97 29.31 4.67 -14.02
N PHE A 98 28.13 4.80 -14.63
CA PHE A 98 27.90 5.67 -15.79
C PHE A 98 27.85 7.16 -15.44
N GLY A 99 27.52 7.52 -14.21
CA GLY A 99 27.68 8.89 -13.68
C GLY A 99 26.74 9.95 -14.24
N GLN A 100 25.77 9.59 -15.09
CA GLN A 100 24.73 10.47 -15.60
C GLN A 100 23.65 10.76 -14.55
N PHE A 101 22.88 11.83 -14.75
CA PHE A 101 21.83 12.26 -13.82
C PHE A 101 20.48 11.57 -14.06
N THR A 102 20.22 11.08 -15.28
CA THR A 102 18.92 10.50 -15.67
C THR A 102 19.06 9.18 -16.45
N VAL A 103 18.01 8.35 -16.41
CA VAL A 103 17.94 7.10 -17.18
C VAL A 103 17.92 7.34 -18.70
N PRO A 104 17.16 8.32 -19.24
CA PRO A 104 17.22 8.62 -20.67
C PRO A 104 18.62 9.06 -21.13
N ASP A 105 19.34 9.83 -20.33
CA ASP A 105 20.73 10.22 -20.65
C ASP A 105 21.65 9.01 -20.67
N PHE A 106 21.50 8.09 -19.71
CA PHE A 106 22.20 6.81 -19.72
C PHE A 106 21.95 6.03 -21.03
N ILE A 107 20.69 5.90 -21.45
CA ILE A 107 20.32 5.19 -22.69
C ILE A 107 20.95 5.88 -23.90
N GLY A 108 20.79 7.20 -24.01
CA GLY A 108 21.34 7.98 -25.12
C GLY A 108 22.86 7.85 -25.24
N SER A 109 23.57 7.90 -24.11
CA SER A 109 25.03 7.75 -24.08
C SER A 109 25.48 6.31 -24.28
N ARG A 110 24.72 5.31 -23.80
CA ARG A 110 25.06 3.89 -23.96
C ARG A 110 24.98 3.40 -25.40
N TYR A 111 24.03 3.93 -26.16
CA TYR A 111 23.78 3.57 -27.56
C TYR A 111 24.23 4.64 -28.56
N TYR A 112 24.85 5.73 -28.09
CA TYR A 112 25.25 6.88 -28.91
C TYR A 112 24.13 7.42 -29.81
N SER A 113 22.89 7.47 -29.29
CA SER A 113 21.69 7.79 -30.07
C SER A 113 20.77 8.79 -29.38
N SER A 114 20.59 9.94 -30.02
CA SER A 114 19.61 10.96 -29.59
C SER A 114 18.17 10.45 -29.70
N VAL A 115 17.88 9.59 -30.67
CA VAL A 115 16.54 8.98 -30.83
C VAL A 115 16.24 8.08 -29.63
N ALA A 116 17.19 7.23 -29.22
CA ALA A 116 17.03 6.37 -28.05
C ALA A 116 16.82 7.17 -26.76
N ARG A 117 17.50 8.32 -26.62
CA ARG A 117 17.27 9.27 -25.52
C ARG A 117 15.84 9.80 -25.51
N ILE A 118 15.34 10.27 -26.66
CA ILE A 118 13.97 10.83 -26.78
C ILE A 118 12.92 9.76 -26.46
N VAL A 119 13.08 8.55 -26.98
CA VAL A 119 12.21 7.41 -26.64
C VAL A 119 12.22 7.16 -25.14
N GLY A 120 13.41 7.15 -24.51
CA GLY A 120 13.55 7.03 -23.06
C GLY A 120 12.83 8.13 -22.28
N VAL A 121 12.87 9.39 -22.75
CA VAL A 121 12.16 10.51 -22.14
C VAL A 121 10.64 10.31 -22.23
N ILE A 122 10.11 9.92 -23.39
CA ILE A 122 8.68 9.67 -23.59
C ILE A 122 8.21 8.55 -22.65
N CYS A 123 8.93 7.42 -22.61
CA CYS A 123 8.63 6.32 -21.71
C CYS A 123 8.65 6.76 -20.24
N LEU A 124 9.67 7.54 -19.84
CA LEU A 124 9.77 8.06 -18.48
C LEU A 124 8.58 8.95 -18.11
N ILE A 125 8.15 9.85 -19.00
CA ILE A 125 6.99 10.72 -18.75
C ILE A 125 5.71 9.90 -18.58
N ILE A 126 5.45 8.94 -19.47
CA ILE A 126 4.25 8.10 -19.41
C ILE A 126 4.19 7.31 -18.11
N VAL A 127 5.30 6.66 -17.74
CA VAL A 127 5.40 5.86 -16.50
C VAL A 127 5.25 6.75 -15.27
N SER A 128 5.96 7.89 -15.22
CA SER A 128 5.90 8.83 -14.11
C SER A 128 4.51 9.44 -13.93
N PHE A 129 3.84 9.84 -15.01
CA PHE A 129 2.50 10.41 -14.94
C PHE A 129 1.49 9.38 -14.42
N THR A 130 1.52 8.16 -14.97
CA THR A 130 0.63 7.06 -14.54
C THR A 130 0.82 6.76 -13.05
N TYR A 131 2.07 6.72 -12.58
CA TYR A 131 2.38 6.48 -11.18
C TYR A 131 1.89 7.61 -10.27
N VAL A 132 2.19 8.86 -10.63
CA VAL A 132 1.79 10.05 -9.85
C VAL A 132 0.26 10.13 -9.76
N ALA A 133 -0.48 9.83 -10.83
CA ALA A 133 -1.94 9.86 -10.80
C ALA A 133 -2.54 8.95 -9.71
N GLY A 134 -2.02 7.73 -9.55
CA GLY A 134 -2.44 6.81 -8.49
C GLY A 134 -2.13 7.36 -7.09
N GLN A 135 -0.93 7.89 -6.89
CA GLN A 135 -0.53 8.48 -5.60
C GLN A 135 -1.37 9.71 -5.24
N MET A 136 -1.67 10.57 -6.23
CA MET A 136 -2.48 11.77 -6.01
C MET A 136 -3.90 11.40 -5.57
N ARG A 137 -4.50 10.34 -6.11
CA ARG A 137 -5.79 9.84 -5.62
C ARG A 137 -5.71 9.40 -4.15
N GLY A 138 -4.65 8.68 -3.77
CA GLY A 138 -4.41 8.30 -2.37
C GLY A 138 -4.31 9.51 -1.45
N VAL A 139 -3.52 10.52 -1.85
CA VAL A 139 -3.42 11.80 -1.13
C VAL A 139 -4.80 12.47 -1.00
N GLY A 140 -5.59 12.53 -2.08
CA GLY A 140 -6.93 13.10 -2.08
C GLY A 140 -7.90 12.41 -1.12
N ILE A 141 -7.89 11.08 -1.06
CA ILE A 141 -8.72 10.30 -0.13
C ILE A 141 -8.32 10.60 1.32
N VAL A 142 -7.02 10.65 1.61
CA VAL A 142 -6.52 10.91 2.96
C VAL A 142 -6.84 12.35 3.41
N PHE A 143 -6.58 13.34 2.55
CA PHE A 143 -6.83 14.75 2.89
C PHE A 143 -8.32 15.10 2.96
N SER A 144 -9.15 14.55 2.06
CA SER A 144 -10.60 14.75 2.12
C SER A 144 -11.17 14.22 3.44
N ARG A 145 -10.63 13.10 3.94
CA ARG A 145 -11.05 12.53 5.21
C ARG A 145 -10.66 13.39 6.42
N PHE A 146 -9.48 13.99 6.42
CA PHE A 146 -9.00 14.76 7.57
C PHE A 146 -9.48 16.20 7.60
N LEU A 147 -9.51 16.86 6.45
CA LEU A 147 -9.94 18.24 6.32
C LEU A 147 -11.45 18.37 6.10
N GLU A 148 -12.16 17.24 5.92
CA GLU A 148 -13.60 17.18 5.64
C GLU A 148 -13.96 18.01 4.39
N VAL A 149 -13.09 17.96 3.38
CA VAL A 149 -13.22 18.65 2.09
C VAL A 149 -13.45 17.65 0.96
N ASP A 150 -13.88 18.13 -0.22
CA ASP A 150 -13.96 17.30 -1.42
C ASP A 150 -12.58 16.69 -1.81
N ILE A 151 -12.60 15.52 -2.44
CA ILE A 151 -11.39 14.79 -2.85
C ILE A 151 -10.51 15.67 -3.75
N ASN A 152 -11.06 16.40 -4.71
CA ASN A 152 -10.27 17.23 -5.62
C ASN A 152 -9.56 18.37 -4.89
N PHE A 153 -10.24 18.99 -3.92
CA PHE A 153 -9.62 19.98 -3.04
C PHE A 153 -8.54 19.36 -2.15
N GLY A 154 -8.79 18.16 -1.62
CA GLY A 154 -7.78 17.39 -0.88
C GLY A 154 -6.52 17.10 -1.70
N VAL A 155 -6.67 16.70 -2.96
CA VAL A 155 -5.55 16.50 -3.90
C VAL A 155 -4.76 17.80 -4.08
N LEU A 156 -5.44 18.92 -4.33
CA LEU A 156 -4.80 20.21 -4.59
C LEU A 156 -3.99 20.70 -3.38
N ILE A 157 -4.55 20.58 -2.17
CA ILE A 157 -3.86 20.92 -0.93
C ILE A 157 -2.61 20.05 -0.74
N GLY A 158 -2.78 18.73 -0.84
CA GLY A 158 -1.66 17.79 -0.70
C GLY A 158 -0.56 18.04 -1.73
N MET A 159 -0.93 18.30 -2.99
CA MET A 159 0.00 18.61 -4.06
C MET A 159 0.79 19.90 -3.79
N MET A 160 0.14 20.97 -3.30
CA MET A 160 0.84 22.21 -2.96
C MET A 160 1.85 22.00 -1.82
N ILE A 161 1.48 21.27 -0.77
CA ILE A 161 2.38 20.99 0.35
C ILE A 161 3.61 20.20 -0.12
N VAL A 162 3.37 19.11 -0.88
CA VAL A 162 4.44 18.29 -1.44
C VAL A 162 5.35 19.10 -2.37
N PHE A 163 4.76 19.93 -3.23
CA PHE A 163 5.49 20.80 -4.13
C PHE A 163 6.42 21.76 -3.37
N ILE A 164 5.92 22.43 -2.33
CA ILE A 164 6.70 23.41 -1.56
C ILE A 164 7.95 22.76 -0.95
N TYR A 165 7.80 21.67 -0.20
CA TYR A 165 8.97 21.08 0.48
C TYR A 165 9.90 20.34 -0.50
N ALA A 166 9.38 19.77 -1.59
CA ALA A 166 10.19 19.07 -2.58
C ALA A 166 11.07 20.05 -3.38
N VAL A 167 10.51 21.19 -3.81
CA VAL A 167 11.24 22.22 -4.56
C VAL A 167 12.27 22.93 -3.67
N LEU A 168 11.95 23.18 -2.39
CA LEU A 168 12.89 23.82 -1.48
C LEU A 168 14.05 22.89 -1.08
N GLY A 169 13.77 21.63 -0.77
CA GLY A 169 14.75 20.70 -0.20
C GLY A 169 15.65 19.99 -1.22
N GLY A 170 15.22 19.88 -2.49
CA GLY A 170 15.92 19.07 -3.50
C GLY A 170 16.09 17.60 -3.07
N MET A 171 16.96 16.85 -3.73
CA MET A 171 17.14 15.41 -3.47
C MET A 171 17.60 15.12 -2.04
N LYS A 172 18.39 16.02 -1.43
CA LYS A 172 18.81 15.88 -0.03
C LYS A 172 17.61 15.98 0.92
N GLY A 173 16.78 17.00 0.75
CA GLY A 173 15.55 17.16 1.56
C GLY A 173 14.57 16.04 1.35
N ILE A 174 14.33 15.62 0.10
CA ILE A 174 13.46 14.48 -0.19
C ILE A 174 13.99 13.21 0.49
N THR A 175 15.31 12.99 0.50
CA THR A 175 15.88 11.81 1.18
C THR A 175 15.61 11.81 2.67
N TYR A 176 15.92 12.90 3.39
CA TYR A 176 15.76 12.93 4.84
C TYR A 176 14.28 13.01 5.27
N THR A 177 13.42 13.64 4.47
CA THR A 177 11.96 13.56 4.69
C THR A 177 11.45 12.14 4.51
N GLN A 178 11.92 11.40 3.51
CA GLN A 178 11.57 10.00 3.32
C GLN A 178 12.10 9.08 4.44
N VAL A 179 13.30 9.35 4.99
CA VAL A 179 13.80 8.65 6.18
C VAL A 179 12.81 8.82 7.35
N ALA A 180 12.36 10.05 7.60
CA ALA A 180 11.37 10.30 8.66
C ALA A 180 10.01 9.63 8.34
N GLN A 181 9.55 9.69 7.09
CA GLN A 181 8.33 9.02 6.64
C GLN A 181 8.42 7.50 6.83
N TYR A 182 9.54 6.87 6.49
CA TYR A 182 9.74 5.45 6.69
C TYR A 182 9.56 5.05 8.16
N CYS A 183 10.19 5.77 9.09
CA CYS A 183 10.06 5.50 10.51
C CYS A 183 8.61 5.57 10.98
N VAL A 184 7.87 6.58 10.53
CA VAL A 184 6.45 6.74 10.86
C VAL A 184 5.62 5.60 10.27
N LEU A 185 5.81 5.29 8.98
CA LEU A 185 5.07 4.25 8.27
C LEU A 185 5.34 2.88 8.90
N ILE A 186 6.60 2.49 9.09
CA ILE A 186 6.92 1.16 9.61
C ILE A 186 6.42 0.99 11.04
N PHE A 187 6.49 2.04 11.87
CA PHE A 187 5.92 2.02 13.21
C PHE A 187 4.40 1.88 13.17
N ALA A 188 3.73 2.68 12.33
CA ALA A 188 2.27 2.63 12.16
C ALA A 188 1.78 1.28 11.63
N TYR A 189 2.59 0.57 10.84
CA TYR A 189 2.26 -0.76 10.31
C TYR A 189 2.53 -1.88 11.33
N LEU A 190 3.72 -1.88 11.93
CA LEU A 190 4.16 -2.98 12.80
C LEU A 190 3.45 -2.98 14.14
N VAL A 191 3.18 -1.82 14.74
CA VAL A 191 2.58 -1.77 16.08
C VAL A 191 1.23 -2.48 16.09
N PRO A 192 0.24 -2.14 15.23
CA PRO A 192 -1.01 -2.89 15.17
C PRO A 192 -0.81 -4.36 14.80
N ALA A 193 0.08 -4.66 13.84
CA ALA A 193 0.36 -6.03 13.42
C ALA A 193 0.85 -6.91 14.59
N ILE A 194 1.77 -6.38 15.40
CA ILE A 194 2.34 -7.05 16.58
C ILE A 194 1.23 -7.29 17.62
N PHE A 195 0.44 -6.27 17.94
CA PHE A 195 -0.65 -6.42 18.92
C PHE A 195 -1.71 -7.44 18.46
N ILE A 196 -2.10 -7.40 17.19
CA ILE A 196 -3.05 -8.36 16.62
C ILE A 196 -2.47 -9.78 16.65
N SER A 197 -1.20 -9.94 16.29
CA SER A 197 -0.51 -11.24 16.37
C SER A 197 -0.50 -11.79 17.81
N ILE A 198 -0.24 -10.95 18.81
CA ILE A 198 -0.30 -11.35 20.22
C ILE A 198 -1.73 -11.76 20.62
N MET A 199 -2.75 -11.00 20.21
CA MET A 199 -4.14 -11.29 20.58
C MET A 199 -4.69 -12.56 19.93
N ILE A 200 -4.21 -12.91 18.73
CA ILE A 200 -4.74 -14.07 17.99
C ILE A 200 -3.92 -15.34 18.28
N THR A 201 -2.59 -15.25 18.33
CA THR A 201 -1.71 -16.42 18.44
C THR A 201 -0.75 -16.37 19.63
N GLY A 202 -0.72 -15.29 20.40
CA GLY A 202 0.23 -15.11 21.51
C GLY A 202 1.66 -14.77 21.05
N ASN A 203 1.92 -14.73 19.74
CA ASN A 203 3.25 -14.49 19.19
C ASN A 203 3.45 -13.00 18.89
N PRO A 204 4.49 -12.33 19.43
CA PRO A 204 4.75 -10.92 19.17
C PRO A 204 5.33 -10.66 17.77
N ILE A 205 5.76 -11.68 17.04
CA ILE A 205 6.32 -11.54 15.69
C ILE A 205 5.22 -11.97 14.70
N PRO A 206 4.59 -11.04 13.96
CA PRO A 206 3.48 -11.36 13.06
C PRO A 206 3.79 -12.43 12.03
N GLN A 207 5.04 -12.47 11.54
CA GLN A 207 5.50 -13.47 10.58
C GLN A 207 5.46 -14.89 11.17
N PHE A 208 5.72 -15.04 12.46
CA PHE A 208 5.62 -16.32 13.14
C PHE A 208 4.18 -16.61 13.54
N GLY A 209 3.45 -15.61 14.06
CA GLY A 209 2.01 -15.73 14.33
C GLY A 209 1.20 -16.14 13.10
N PHE A 210 1.59 -15.70 11.91
CA PHE A 210 0.99 -16.13 10.65
C PHE A 210 0.98 -17.64 10.44
N GLY A 211 2.03 -18.34 10.91
CA GLY A 211 2.18 -19.79 10.82
C GLY A 211 1.85 -20.53 12.12
N ASP A 212 1.30 -19.85 13.12
CA ASP A 212 1.11 -20.38 14.47
C ASP A 212 -0.34 -20.85 14.71
N GLN A 213 -0.57 -21.44 15.88
CA GLN A 213 -1.88 -21.84 16.37
C GLN A 213 -2.64 -20.65 16.99
N LEU A 214 -3.97 -20.75 16.99
CA LEU A 214 -4.83 -19.80 17.68
C LEU A 214 -4.68 -19.98 19.21
N LEU A 215 -4.81 -18.90 19.99
CA LEU A 215 -4.76 -18.98 21.45
C LEU A 215 -5.89 -19.84 22.03
N GLU A 216 -7.08 -19.75 21.43
CA GLU A 216 -8.29 -20.40 21.94
C GLU A 216 -8.51 -21.81 21.39
N SER A 217 -7.64 -22.27 20.47
CA SER A 217 -7.82 -23.56 19.79
C SER A 217 -6.50 -24.11 19.25
N PRO A 218 -6.24 -25.43 19.33
CA PRO A 218 -5.01 -26.05 18.80
C PRO A 218 -4.93 -26.07 17.26
N VAL A 219 -5.79 -25.30 16.58
CA VAL A 219 -5.85 -25.21 15.12
C VAL A 219 -4.96 -24.07 14.64
N TYR A 220 -4.22 -24.31 13.56
CA TYR A 220 -3.42 -23.28 12.90
C TYR A 220 -4.29 -22.17 12.31
N LEU A 221 -3.82 -20.92 12.39
CA LEU A 221 -4.53 -19.75 11.87
C LEU A 221 -5.02 -19.96 10.43
N LEU A 222 -4.12 -20.38 9.53
CA LEU A 222 -4.45 -20.57 8.11
C LEU A 222 -5.44 -21.71 7.88
N GLN A 223 -5.38 -22.76 8.71
CA GLN A 223 -6.33 -23.88 8.63
C GLN A 223 -7.74 -23.44 9.06
N LYS A 224 -7.84 -22.63 10.12
CA LYS A 224 -9.12 -22.03 10.54
C LYS A 224 -9.68 -21.13 9.44
N LEU A 225 -8.83 -20.29 8.86
CA LEU A 225 -9.21 -19.36 7.80
C LEU A 225 -9.68 -20.09 6.53
N ASP A 226 -8.99 -21.13 6.09
CA ASP A 226 -9.42 -21.97 4.97
C ASP A 226 -10.78 -22.61 5.24
N GLY A 227 -10.98 -23.16 6.45
CA GLY A 227 -12.25 -23.75 6.85
C GLY A 227 -13.42 -22.75 6.81
N LEU A 228 -13.22 -21.54 7.32
CA LEU A 228 -14.22 -20.47 7.26
C LEU A 228 -14.50 -20.01 5.82
N MET A 229 -13.45 -19.81 5.00
CA MET A 229 -13.60 -19.41 3.60
C MET A 229 -14.47 -20.40 2.83
N VAL A 230 -14.17 -21.70 2.95
CA VAL A 230 -14.91 -22.78 2.27
C VAL A 230 -16.36 -22.87 2.79
N GLN A 231 -16.58 -22.72 4.10
CA GLN A 231 -17.94 -22.71 4.67
C GLN A 231 -18.81 -21.56 4.13
N LEU A 232 -18.19 -20.42 3.83
CA LEU A 232 -18.87 -19.23 3.28
C LEU A 232 -18.95 -19.22 1.75
N GLY A 233 -18.53 -20.31 1.11
CA GLY A 233 -18.59 -20.51 -0.34
C GLY A 233 -17.40 -19.95 -1.12
N PHE A 234 -16.37 -19.40 -0.45
CA PHE A 234 -15.16 -18.96 -1.14
C PHE A 234 -14.19 -20.13 -1.37
N ASP A 235 -13.27 -19.97 -2.32
CA ASP A 235 -12.09 -20.83 -2.42
C ASP A 235 -11.25 -20.76 -1.14
N ALA A 236 -10.58 -21.86 -0.79
CA ALA A 236 -9.66 -21.88 0.36
C ALA A 236 -8.58 -20.81 0.17
N TYR A 237 -8.29 -20.03 1.23
CA TYR A 237 -7.37 -18.91 1.22
C TYR A 237 -5.96 -19.31 0.76
N THR A 238 -5.52 -20.54 1.11
CA THR A 238 -4.23 -21.09 0.71
C THR A 238 -4.24 -21.83 -0.63
N SER A 239 -5.41 -22.06 -1.22
CA SER A 239 -5.54 -22.62 -2.56
C SER A 239 -5.31 -21.52 -3.60
N GLY A 240 -4.56 -21.85 -4.67
CA GLY A 240 -4.37 -20.93 -5.79
C GLY A 240 -5.38 -21.27 -6.88
N SER A 241 -6.14 -20.28 -7.34
CA SER A 241 -7.09 -20.47 -8.46
C SER A 241 -6.39 -20.34 -9.82
N LYS A 242 -5.22 -19.69 -9.86
CA LYS A 242 -4.48 -19.41 -11.09
C LYS A 242 -3.58 -20.56 -11.50
N ALA A 243 -3.50 -20.79 -12.80
CA ALA A 243 -2.53 -21.71 -13.37
C ALA A 243 -1.10 -21.25 -13.05
N THR A 244 -0.19 -22.19 -12.82
CA THR A 244 1.22 -21.88 -12.51
C THR A 244 1.89 -21.01 -13.57
N ILE A 245 1.51 -21.18 -14.85
CA ILE A 245 2.02 -20.36 -15.95
C ILE A 245 1.57 -18.90 -15.82
N ASP A 246 0.33 -18.65 -15.41
CA ASP A 246 -0.18 -17.30 -15.21
C ASP A 246 0.52 -16.64 -14.02
N VAL A 247 0.68 -17.38 -12.91
CA VAL A 247 1.44 -16.94 -11.74
C VAL A 247 2.86 -16.57 -12.14
N PHE A 248 3.54 -17.40 -12.93
CA PHE A 248 4.88 -17.14 -13.42
C PHE A 248 4.93 -15.90 -14.32
N CYS A 249 4.08 -15.81 -15.34
CA CYS A 249 4.05 -14.71 -16.29
C CYS A 249 3.71 -13.37 -15.63
N ILE A 250 2.72 -13.34 -14.73
CA ILE A 250 2.35 -12.14 -13.96
C ILE A 250 3.50 -11.73 -13.05
N THR A 251 4.09 -12.68 -12.31
CA THR A 251 5.23 -12.40 -11.44
C THR A 251 6.41 -11.85 -12.22
N ALA A 252 6.75 -12.46 -13.37
CA ALA A 252 7.84 -12.00 -14.23
C ALA A 252 7.57 -10.61 -14.82
N ALA A 253 6.35 -10.35 -15.28
CA ALA A 253 5.95 -9.04 -15.79
C ALA A 253 6.05 -7.96 -14.71
N LEU A 254 5.56 -8.24 -13.50
CA LEU A 254 5.71 -7.36 -12.34
C LEU A 254 7.18 -7.14 -11.99
N MET A 255 8.00 -8.19 -12.01
CA MET A 255 9.43 -8.16 -11.70
C MET A 255 10.19 -7.24 -12.67
N LEU A 256 9.97 -7.41 -13.98
CA LEU A 256 10.63 -6.63 -15.02
C LEU A 256 10.14 -5.17 -15.02
N GLY A 257 8.83 -4.94 -14.91
CA GLY A 257 8.27 -3.59 -14.85
C GLY A 257 8.78 -2.79 -13.65
N THR A 258 8.86 -3.47 -12.50
CA THR A 258 9.35 -2.89 -11.25
C THR A 258 10.83 -2.51 -11.32
N ALA A 259 11.67 -3.34 -11.95
CA ALA A 259 13.09 -3.04 -12.12
C ALA A 259 13.36 -1.78 -12.97
N GLY A 260 12.39 -1.36 -13.79
CA GLY A 260 12.47 -0.19 -14.66
C GLY A 260 12.00 1.13 -14.03
N LEU A 261 11.59 1.15 -12.74
CA LEU A 261 10.99 2.33 -12.12
C LEU A 261 11.99 3.50 -11.98
N PRO A 262 11.76 4.63 -12.68
CA PRO A 262 12.76 5.70 -12.76
C PRO A 262 12.99 6.42 -11.43
N HIS A 263 11.96 6.54 -10.58
CA HIS A 263 12.04 7.20 -9.27
C HIS A 263 12.95 6.45 -8.28
N VAL A 264 12.99 5.11 -8.36
CA VAL A 264 13.91 4.28 -7.57
C VAL A 264 15.32 4.35 -8.14
N ILE A 265 15.44 4.28 -9.47
CA ILE A 265 16.74 4.27 -10.14
C ILE A 265 17.58 5.51 -9.79
N VAL A 266 16.97 6.70 -9.76
CA VAL A 266 17.71 7.94 -9.47
C VAL A 266 18.33 7.96 -8.07
N ARG A 267 17.81 7.18 -7.11
CA ARG A 267 18.36 7.04 -5.75
C ARG A 267 19.74 6.41 -5.72
N PHE A 268 20.14 5.64 -6.73
CA PHE A 268 21.51 5.10 -6.78
C PHE A 268 22.54 6.14 -7.22
N PHE A 269 22.11 7.30 -7.72
CA PHE A 269 23.01 8.40 -8.06
C PHE A 269 23.38 9.30 -6.86
N THR A 270 22.71 9.17 -5.70
CA THR A 270 22.89 10.06 -4.53
C THR A 270 23.94 9.61 -3.53
N VAL A 271 24.38 8.35 -3.60
CA VAL A 271 25.41 7.77 -2.74
C VAL A 271 26.82 8.05 -3.27
N PRO A 272 27.89 7.96 -2.46
CA PRO A 272 29.24 8.38 -2.89
C PRO A 272 29.94 7.40 -3.84
N SER A 273 29.73 6.10 -3.70
CA SER A 273 30.47 5.06 -4.43
C SER A 273 29.59 3.93 -4.95
N VAL A 274 30.14 3.08 -5.83
CA VAL A 274 29.45 1.87 -6.33
C VAL A 274 29.20 0.88 -5.20
N SER A 275 30.16 0.75 -4.26
CA SER A 275 29.99 -0.08 -3.06
C SER A 275 28.85 0.44 -2.18
N ALA A 276 28.79 1.76 -1.97
CA ALA A 276 27.71 2.42 -1.24
C ALA A 276 26.34 2.23 -1.92
N ALA A 277 26.29 2.20 -3.26
CA ALA A 277 25.06 1.91 -4.01
C ALA A 277 24.55 0.49 -3.76
N ARG A 278 25.45 -0.50 -3.75
CA ARG A 278 25.10 -1.90 -3.43
C ARG A 278 24.64 -2.06 -2.00
N GLN A 279 25.34 -1.43 -1.04
CA GLN A 279 24.93 -1.44 0.37
C GLN A 279 23.57 -0.77 0.54
N SER A 280 23.35 0.38 -0.09
CA SER A 280 22.05 1.07 -0.06
C SER A 280 20.93 0.21 -0.62
N ALA A 281 21.16 -0.53 -1.71
CA ALA A 281 20.19 -1.47 -2.26
C ALA A 281 19.89 -2.62 -1.28
N GLY A 282 20.92 -3.16 -0.61
CA GLY A 282 20.76 -4.19 0.42
C GLY A 282 19.96 -3.69 1.63
N TYR A 283 20.28 -2.49 2.14
CA TYR A 283 19.51 -1.88 3.24
C TYR A 283 18.06 -1.60 2.84
N ALA A 284 17.82 -1.11 1.62
CA ALA A 284 16.46 -0.93 1.14
C ALA A 284 15.67 -2.25 1.11
N LEU A 285 16.28 -3.35 0.65
CA LEU A 285 15.65 -4.67 0.68
C LEU A 285 15.32 -5.12 2.10
N ILE A 286 16.23 -4.91 3.07
CA ILE A 286 15.97 -5.23 4.48
C ILE A 286 14.76 -4.43 4.99
N PHE A 287 14.73 -3.13 4.75
CA PHE A 287 13.63 -2.26 5.20
C PHE A 287 12.29 -2.60 4.53
N ILE A 288 12.29 -2.85 3.23
CA ILE A 288 11.11 -3.31 2.48
C ILE A 288 10.62 -4.66 3.03
N ALA A 289 11.54 -5.60 3.30
CA ALA A 289 11.21 -6.93 3.80
C ALA A 289 10.45 -6.90 5.13
N ILE A 290 10.73 -5.92 6.01
CA ILE A 290 10.01 -5.78 7.28
C ILE A 290 8.50 -5.62 7.05
N LEU A 291 8.08 -4.72 6.14
CA LEU A 291 6.66 -4.56 5.81
C LEU A 291 6.15 -5.74 4.98
N TYR A 292 6.88 -6.11 3.93
CA TYR A 292 6.41 -7.07 2.93
C TYR A 292 6.22 -8.48 3.49
N THR A 293 7.06 -8.90 4.44
CA THR A 293 6.87 -10.18 5.13
C THR A 293 5.77 -10.13 6.20
N THR A 294 5.47 -8.94 6.73
CA THR A 294 4.39 -8.74 7.70
C THR A 294 3.02 -8.65 7.02
N ALA A 295 2.96 -8.18 5.78
CA ALA A 295 1.69 -7.95 5.08
C ALA A 295 0.79 -9.18 4.92
N PRO A 296 1.31 -10.39 4.59
CA PRO A 296 0.50 -11.61 4.58
C PRO A 296 -0.11 -11.95 5.93
N ALA A 297 0.61 -11.69 7.03
CA ALA A 297 0.12 -11.89 8.39
C ALA A 297 -1.03 -10.95 8.70
N VAL A 298 -0.84 -9.65 8.43
CA VAL A 298 -1.89 -8.64 8.62
C VAL A 298 -3.12 -8.96 7.77
N ALA A 299 -2.92 -9.40 6.53
CA ALA A 299 -3.99 -9.78 5.62
C ALA A 299 -4.82 -10.95 6.14
N SER A 300 -4.19 -12.04 6.60
CA SER A 300 -4.92 -13.20 7.14
C SER A 300 -5.60 -12.87 8.47
N PHE A 301 -4.96 -12.09 9.35
CA PHE A 301 -5.57 -11.64 10.60
C PHE A 301 -6.81 -10.76 10.33
N ALA A 302 -6.70 -9.81 9.41
CA ALA A 302 -7.80 -8.95 9.02
C ALA A 302 -8.95 -9.74 8.38
N ARG A 303 -8.63 -10.73 7.53
CA ARG A 303 -9.63 -11.59 6.88
C ARG A 303 -10.36 -12.49 7.88
N LEU A 304 -9.62 -13.09 8.82
CA LEU A 304 -10.22 -13.88 9.90
C LEU A 304 -11.14 -13.02 10.78
N ASN A 305 -10.64 -11.87 11.23
CA ASN A 305 -11.40 -10.93 12.06
C ASN A 305 -12.65 -10.40 11.34
N LEU A 306 -12.57 -10.15 10.03
CA LEU A 306 -13.73 -9.76 9.22
C LEU A 306 -14.84 -10.80 9.32
N PHE A 307 -14.52 -12.08 9.16
CA PHE A 307 -15.53 -13.13 9.25
C PHE A 307 -16.10 -13.28 10.66
N GLU A 308 -15.23 -13.35 11.67
CA GLU A 308 -15.65 -13.59 13.05
C GLU A 308 -16.47 -12.43 13.66
N THR A 309 -16.22 -11.19 13.21
CA THR A 309 -16.90 -10.00 13.76
C THR A 309 -18.05 -9.47 12.92
N THR A 310 -18.28 -10.00 11.71
CA THR A 310 -19.40 -9.55 10.86
C THR A 310 -20.35 -10.65 10.44
N HIS A 311 -19.89 -11.88 10.23
CA HIS A 311 -20.75 -12.93 9.70
C HIS A 311 -21.69 -13.46 10.80
N ASN A 312 -22.99 -13.53 10.49
CA ASN A 312 -24.08 -14.05 11.34
C ASN A 312 -24.26 -13.29 12.68
N ILE A 313 -23.88 -12.02 12.71
CA ILE A 313 -24.09 -11.10 13.84
C ILE A 313 -25.21 -10.13 13.50
N SER A 314 -26.02 -9.74 14.50
CA SER A 314 -27.08 -8.73 14.29
C SER A 314 -26.47 -7.39 13.88
N TYR A 315 -27.07 -6.70 12.90
CA TYR A 315 -26.59 -5.38 12.46
C TYR A 315 -26.49 -4.36 13.61
N LEU A 316 -27.38 -4.47 14.60
CA LEU A 316 -27.36 -3.59 15.78
C LEU A 316 -26.07 -3.76 16.59
N GLU A 317 -25.57 -4.99 16.70
CA GLU A 317 -24.35 -5.38 17.42
C GLU A 317 -23.09 -5.29 16.55
N ALA A 318 -23.23 -4.98 15.25
CA ALA A 318 -22.11 -4.88 14.33
C ALA A 318 -21.07 -3.88 14.83
N PRO A 319 -19.76 -4.17 14.66
CA PRO A 319 -18.70 -3.29 15.12
C PRO A 319 -18.83 -1.86 14.59
N ALA A 320 -18.41 -0.88 15.38
CA ALA A 320 -18.48 0.53 15.00
C ALA A 320 -17.77 0.84 13.68
N TRP A 321 -16.68 0.11 13.36
CA TRP A 321 -15.98 0.27 12.10
C TRP A 321 -16.88 -0.05 10.89
N PHE A 322 -17.72 -1.08 10.97
CA PHE A 322 -18.62 -1.48 9.89
C PHE A 322 -19.59 -0.34 9.52
N LYS A 323 -20.26 0.23 10.53
CA LYS A 323 -21.17 1.37 10.38
C LYS A 323 -20.46 2.62 9.86
N ASN A 324 -19.21 2.86 10.29
CA ASN A 324 -18.41 3.98 9.80
C ASN A 324 -18.10 3.88 8.31
N TRP A 325 -17.71 2.70 7.82
CA TRP A 325 -17.45 2.47 6.39
C TRP A 325 -18.73 2.47 5.56
N GLU A 326 -19.85 2.02 6.13
CA GLU A 326 -21.17 2.13 5.50
C GLU A 326 -21.59 3.60 5.33
N ASN A 327 -21.41 4.42 6.37
CA ASN A 327 -21.74 5.85 6.36
C ASN A 327 -21.03 6.63 5.24
N ILE A 328 -19.81 6.25 4.90
CA ILE A 328 -19.04 6.86 3.79
C ILE A 328 -19.26 6.16 2.46
N GLY A 329 -20.10 5.13 2.42
CA GLY A 329 -20.57 4.47 1.21
C GLY A 329 -19.66 3.37 0.67
N LEU A 330 -18.66 2.95 1.44
CA LEU A 330 -17.70 1.94 1.04
C LEU A 330 -18.09 0.52 1.45
N ILE A 331 -18.99 0.36 2.43
CA ILE A 331 -19.71 -0.89 2.71
C ILE A 331 -21.18 -0.66 2.45
N ALA A 332 -21.88 -1.63 1.88
CA ALA A 332 -23.33 -1.67 1.91
C ALA A 332 -23.81 -3.03 2.41
N TRP A 333 -24.88 -3.03 3.20
CA TRP A 333 -25.57 -4.24 3.60
C TRP A 333 -27.01 -4.17 3.11
N LYS A 334 -27.49 -5.31 2.60
CA LYS A 334 -28.90 -5.50 2.26
C LYS A 334 -29.33 -6.88 2.72
N ASP A 335 -30.13 -6.89 3.78
CA ASP A 335 -30.76 -8.08 4.31
C ASP A 335 -31.65 -8.74 3.24
N LYS A 336 -31.38 -10.00 2.90
CA LYS A 336 -32.12 -10.77 1.90
C LYS A 336 -33.21 -11.62 2.54
N ASN A 337 -33.03 -12.05 3.78
CA ASN A 337 -33.92 -12.99 4.46
C ASN A 337 -34.76 -12.33 5.58
N ASN A 338 -34.54 -11.05 5.84
CA ASN A 338 -35.18 -10.23 6.87
C ASN A 338 -34.92 -10.74 8.30
N ASP A 339 -33.77 -11.35 8.56
CA ASP A 339 -33.39 -11.84 9.90
C ASP A 339 -32.64 -10.78 10.75
N GLY A 340 -32.30 -9.63 10.15
CA GLY A 340 -31.58 -8.53 10.79
C GLY A 340 -30.12 -8.84 11.11
N LYS A 341 -29.56 -9.92 10.56
CA LYS A 341 -28.17 -10.33 10.71
C LYS A 341 -27.39 -10.10 9.42
N ILE A 342 -26.10 -9.90 9.57
CA ILE A 342 -25.20 -9.67 8.44
C ILE A 342 -24.71 -11.02 7.92
N GLN A 343 -25.10 -11.40 6.70
CA GLN A 343 -24.56 -12.59 6.05
C GLN A 343 -23.53 -12.25 4.96
N TYR A 344 -22.25 -12.43 5.28
CA TYR A 344 -21.17 -12.29 4.29
C TYR A 344 -20.83 -13.65 3.67
N ALA A 345 -20.89 -13.74 2.34
CA ALA A 345 -20.63 -14.97 1.57
C ALA A 345 -20.03 -14.63 0.20
N GLU A 346 -19.71 -15.64 -0.61
CA GLU A 346 -19.19 -15.45 -1.97
C GLU A 346 -20.22 -14.79 -2.91
N GLY A 347 -19.73 -13.95 -3.83
CA GLY A 347 -20.49 -13.32 -4.90
C GLY A 347 -20.86 -11.85 -4.64
N ASN A 348 -21.54 -11.22 -5.59
CA ASN A 348 -22.02 -9.85 -5.44
C ASN A 348 -23.29 -9.81 -4.59
N ALA A 349 -23.36 -8.90 -3.61
CA ALA A 349 -24.57 -8.71 -2.80
C ALA A 349 -25.70 -8.00 -3.54
N LEU A 350 -25.35 -7.03 -4.39
CA LEU A 350 -26.28 -6.10 -5.04
C LEU A 350 -26.26 -6.24 -6.57
N GLN A 351 -27.37 -5.87 -7.21
CA GLN A 351 -27.49 -5.71 -8.65
C GLN A 351 -28.17 -4.37 -8.99
N PRO A 352 -27.49 -3.45 -9.70
CA PRO A 352 -26.07 -3.47 -10.07
C PRO A 352 -25.14 -3.52 -8.84
N THR A 353 -23.88 -3.94 -9.02
CA THR A 353 -22.95 -4.25 -7.92
C THR A 353 -22.63 -3.05 -7.02
N LYS A 354 -22.43 -1.87 -7.61
CA LYS A 354 -22.08 -0.67 -6.84
C LYS A 354 -23.33 -0.11 -6.12
N PRO A 355 -23.26 0.17 -4.82
CA PRO A 355 -24.42 0.63 -4.05
C PRO A 355 -24.89 2.02 -4.50
N MET A 356 -26.21 2.14 -4.60
CA MET A 356 -26.96 3.36 -4.86
C MET A 356 -27.73 3.68 -3.58
N TYR A 357 -27.13 4.48 -2.72
CA TYR A 357 -27.72 4.84 -1.43
C TYR A 357 -28.91 5.78 -1.60
N THR A 358 -29.91 5.59 -0.75
CA THR A 358 -31.02 6.51 -0.55
C THR A 358 -30.76 7.41 0.67
N ASP A 359 -31.51 8.50 0.79
CA ASP A 359 -31.39 9.42 1.94
C ASP A 359 -31.99 8.85 3.23
N GLN A 360 -32.76 7.77 3.13
CA GLN A 360 -33.41 7.12 4.27
C GLN A 360 -32.53 6.04 4.88
N ARG A 361 -32.70 5.84 6.19
CA ARG A 361 -32.10 4.72 6.92
C ARG A 361 -33.11 3.57 7.00
N GLY A 362 -32.60 2.35 7.05
CA GLY A 362 -33.41 1.15 7.23
C GLY A 362 -33.83 0.95 8.68
N ALA A 363 -34.50 -0.16 8.95
CA ALA A 363 -35.16 -0.42 10.23
C ALA A 363 -34.17 -0.57 11.39
N ASN A 364 -32.94 -1.01 11.11
CA ASN A 364 -31.87 -1.21 12.09
C ASN A 364 -30.85 -0.05 12.10
N GLY A 365 -31.09 1.02 11.33
CA GLY A 365 -30.20 2.18 11.19
C GLY A 365 -29.16 2.05 10.05
N GLU A 366 -29.26 1.01 9.24
CA GLU A 366 -28.47 0.76 8.04
C GLU A 366 -28.71 1.80 6.95
N ARG A 367 -27.75 1.96 6.04
CA ARG A 367 -27.99 2.79 4.85
C ARG A 367 -28.82 2.01 3.85
N ASN A 368 -30.03 2.48 3.57
CA ASN A 368 -30.85 1.86 2.55
C ASN A 368 -30.23 2.05 1.16
N VAL A 369 -30.16 0.95 0.43
CA VAL A 369 -29.76 0.91 -0.98
C VAL A 369 -30.95 0.62 -1.87
N SER A 370 -31.09 1.36 -2.96
CA SER A 370 -32.15 1.14 -3.96
C SER A 370 -31.86 -0.03 -4.90
N ASN A 371 -30.64 -0.57 -4.88
CA ASN A 371 -30.24 -1.74 -5.68
C ASN A 371 -31.14 -2.94 -5.38
N GLN A 372 -31.31 -3.82 -6.37
CA GLN A 372 -31.92 -5.12 -6.13
C GLN A 372 -30.92 -6.02 -5.40
N ALA A 373 -31.42 -6.91 -4.54
CA ALA A 373 -30.59 -7.97 -3.97
C ALA A 373 -30.22 -8.95 -5.08
N HIS A 374 -28.97 -9.41 -5.11
CA HIS A 374 -28.55 -10.37 -6.12
C HIS A 374 -29.21 -11.74 -5.84
N PRO A 375 -29.91 -12.35 -6.82
CA PRO A 375 -30.78 -13.51 -6.56
C PRO A 375 -30.03 -14.83 -6.38
N ASN A 376 -28.82 -14.96 -6.92
CA ASN A 376 -28.15 -16.26 -7.08
C ASN A 376 -27.09 -16.58 -6.00
N ASN A 377 -27.01 -15.81 -4.92
CA ASN A 377 -26.07 -16.09 -3.83
C ASN A 377 -26.61 -15.61 -2.48
N ALA A 378 -26.00 -16.10 -1.40
CA ALA A 378 -26.35 -15.74 -0.03
C ALA A 378 -25.64 -14.46 0.46
N ASN A 379 -24.77 -13.84 -0.34
CA ASN A 379 -24.01 -12.68 0.11
C ASN A 379 -24.89 -11.43 0.24
N GLU A 380 -24.85 -10.77 1.38
CA GLU A 380 -25.61 -9.55 1.67
C GLU A 380 -24.73 -8.30 1.80
N VAL A 381 -23.40 -8.49 1.84
CA VAL A 381 -22.45 -7.41 2.08
C VAL A 381 -21.68 -7.07 0.81
N TYR A 382 -21.77 -5.82 0.41
CA TYR A 382 -20.87 -5.20 -0.55
C TYR A 382 -19.70 -4.55 0.19
N ILE A 383 -18.48 -4.84 -0.27
CA ILE A 383 -17.25 -4.18 0.18
C ILE A 383 -16.60 -3.54 -1.06
N ASP A 384 -16.44 -2.22 -1.03
CA ASP A 384 -15.80 -1.49 -2.12
C ASP A 384 -14.31 -1.88 -2.23
N ARG A 385 -13.78 -1.83 -3.45
CA ARG A 385 -12.37 -2.11 -3.70
C ARG A 385 -11.45 -1.06 -3.07
N ASP A 386 -11.97 0.15 -2.83
CA ASP A 386 -11.25 1.21 -2.15
C ASP A 386 -11.10 0.93 -0.62
N ILE A 387 -11.80 -0.06 -0.04
CA ILE A 387 -11.53 -0.61 1.33
C ILE A 387 -10.39 -1.63 1.30
N MET A 388 -10.20 -2.31 0.16
CA MET A 388 -9.06 -3.19 -0.05
C MET A 388 -7.75 -2.42 -0.28
N VAL A 389 -7.84 -1.09 -0.31
CA VAL A 389 -6.71 -0.18 -0.17
C VAL A 389 -6.45 -0.07 1.30
#